data_AF-A0A919YF09-F1
#
_entry.id   AF-A0A919YF09-F1
#
_cell.length_a   1.000
_cell.length_b   1.000
_cell.length_c   1.000
_cell.angle_alpha   90.00
_cell.angle_beta   90.00
_cell.angle_gamma   90.00
#
_symmetry.space_group_name_H-M   'P 1'
#
loop_
_entity.id
_entity.type
_entity.pdbx_description
1 polymer ?
#
loop_
_entity_poly.entity_id
_entity_poly.type
_entity_poly.pdbx_seq_one_letter_code
_entity_poly.pdbx_strand_id
1 'polypeptide(L)'
;MEFRDRNVRLSDIASFIAKLNQQKSHHIGYIGDQEEEIKDWIMSEFPSEDKMGRSFTLAYENGQLAGVLGFNADLHKGNAEIWGPFVLESHEDFWTVSKQLWDIGVQKLGGEISEFRGFYNRENTRGRMFIERLGANKIN
;
A
#
# COMPACT_ATOMS: atom_id res chain seq x y z
N MET A 1 7.02 12.94 9.82
CA MET A 1 7.13 12.27 8.51
C MET A 1 6.83 13.20 7.32
N GLU A 2 7.41 12.96 6.14
CA GLU A 2 7.07 13.63 4.87
C GLU A 2 6.27 12.70 3.97
N PHE A 3 5.24 13.19 3.28
CA PHE A 3 4.49 12.43 2.29
C PHE A 3 4.73 13.01 0.91
N ARG A 4 5.03 12.17 -0.08
CA ARG A 4 5.40 12.62 -1.42
C ARG A 4 4.51 12.02 -2.48
N ASP A 5 4.02 12.88 -3.38
CA ASP A 5 3.14 12.54 -4.50
C ASP A 5 3.84 12.63 -5.87
N ARG A 6 5.13 12.99 -5.91
CA ARG A 6 5.91 13.19 -7.14
C ARG A 6 7.29 12.55 -7.00
N ASN A 7 7.85 12.08 -8.11
CA ASN A 7 9.11 11.31 -8.20
C ASN A 7 9.02 9.92 -7.56
N VAL A 8 7.91 9.23 -7.76
CA VAL A 8 7.73 7.83 -7.37
C VAL A 8 8.59 6.96 -8.28
N ARG A 9 9.58 6.26 -7.70
CA ARG A 9 10.43 5.33 -8.45
C ARG A 9 9.91 3.91 -8.28
N LEU A 10 9.60 3.25 -9.40
CA LEU A 10 9.16 1.85 -9.44
C LEU A 10 10.08 0.93 -8.63
N SER A 11 11.40 1.12 -8.76
CA SER A 11 12.40 0.35 -8.01
C SER A 11 12.30 0.52 -6.50
N ASP A 12 12.03 1.73 -6.02
CA ASP A 12 11.94 2.00 -4.58
C ASP A 12 10.71 1.32 -3.98
N ILE A 13 9.56 1.40 -4.67
CA ILE A 13 8.33 0.73 -4.25
C ILE A 13 8.53 -0.78 -4.23
N ALA A 14 8.98 -1.35 -5.35
CA ALA A 14 9.08 -2.79 -5.49
C ALA A 14 10.05 -3.40 -4.48
N SER A 15 11.23 -2.78 -4.31
CA SER A 15 12.22 -3.25 -3.34
C SER A 15 11.72 -3.14 -1.90
N PHE A 16 11.04 -2.03 -1.57
CA PHE A 16 10.47 -1.82 -0.24
C PHE A 16 9.36 -2.82 0.08
N ILE A 17 8.44 -3.03 -0.86
CA ILE A 17 7.37 -4.03 -0.73
C ILE A 17 7.98 -5.42 -0.60
N ALA A 18 8.89 -5.83 -1.50
CA ALA A 18 9.51 -7.14 -1.46
C ALA A 18 10.14 -7.45 -0.09
N LYS A 19 10.95 -6.51 0.42
CA LYS A 19 11.64 -6.65 1.70
C LYS A 19 10.67 -6.91 2.86
N LEU A 20 9.53 -6.21 2.89
CA LEU A 20 8.56 -6.37 3.97
C LEU A 20 7.62 -7.55 3.72
N ASN A 21 7.13 -7.74 2.50
CA ASN A 21 6.14 -8.76 2.18
C ASN A 21 6.67 -10.20 2.35
N GLN A 22 7.99 -10.40 2.33
CA GLN A 22 8.63 -11.68 2.70
C GLN A 22 8.49 -12.03 4.20
N GLN A 23 8.22 -11.03 5.04
CA GLN A 23 8.02 -11.22 6.47
C GLN A 23 6.54 -11.47 6.74
N LYS A 24 6.20 -12.61 7.35
CA LYS A 24 4.79 -12.96 7.63
C LYS A 24 4.05 -11.92 8.47
N SER A 25 4.77 -11.15 9.30
CA SER A 25 4.24 -10.03 10.09
C SER A 25 3.81 -8.81 9.25
N HIS A 26 4.23 -8.74 7.98
CA HIS A 26 3.89 -7.68 7.03
C HIS A 26 3.19 -8.23 5.77
N HIS A 27 3.15 -9.55 5.60
CA HIS A 27 2.70 -10.18 4.37
C HIS A 27 1.23 -9.90 4.04
N ILE A 28 0.97 -9.54 2.78
CA ILE A 28 -0.34 -9.44 2.13
C ILE A 28 -0.34 -10.25 0.83
N GLY A 29 -1.46 -10.89 0.51
CA GLY A 29 -1.53 -11.90 -0.55
C GLY A 29 -1.96 -11.38 -1.93
N TYR A 30 -2.16 -10.07 -2.11
CA TYR A 30 -2.50 -9.45 -3.40
C TYR A 30 -1.28 -9.03 -4.23
N ILE A 31 -0.10 -8.97 -3.62
CA ILE A 31 1.13 -8.60 -4.31
C ILE A 31 2.20 -9.64 -3.96
N GLY A 32 3.07 -9.96 -4.93
CA GLY A 32 4.17 -10.91 -4.73
C GLY A 32 5.15 -10.45 -3.65
N ASP A 33 6.15 -11.28 -3.36
CA ASP A 33 7.22 -10.97 -2.39
C ASP A 33 8.62 -10.93 -3.02
N GLN A 34 8.70 -11.14 -4.33
CA GLN A 34 9.91 -11.02 -5.14
C GLN A 34 9.93 -9.68 -5.87
N GLU A 35 11.06 -8.95 -5.76
CA GLU A 35 11.17 -7.59 -6.28
C GLU A 35 10.90 -7.51 -7.80
N GLU A 36 11.42 -8.45 -8.59
CA GLU A 36 11.23 -8.47 -10.05
C GLU A 36 9.76 -8.70 -10.43
N GLU A 37 9.11 -9.67 -9.78
CA GLU A 37 7.68 -9.92 -9.98
C GLU A 37 6.85 -8.68 -9.63
N ILE A 38 7.12 -8.05 -8.48
CA ILE A 38 6.42 -6.84 -8.06
C ILE A 38 6.61 -5.71 -9.09
N LYS A 39 7.82 -5.54 -9.65
CA LYS A 39 8.06 -4.54 -10.70
C LYS A 39 7.20 -4.81 -11.93
N ASP A 40 7.16 -6.05 -12.39
CA ASP A 40 6.40 -6.44 -13.57
C ASP A 40 4.89 -6.21 -13.37
N TRP A 41 4.36 -6.59 -12.20
CA TRP A 41 2.96 -6.34 -11.83
C TRP A 41 2.64 -4.84 -11.76
N ILE A 42 3.46 -4.04 -11.05
CA ILE A 42 3.24 -2.58 -10.96
C ILE A 42 3.31 -1.94 -12.34
N MET A 43 4.26 -2.34 -13.19
CA MET A 43 4.41 -1.78 -14.53
C MET A 43 3.23 -2.17 -15.44
N SER A 44 2.69 -3.39 -15.30
CA SER A 44 1.51 -3.85 -16.03
C SER A 44 0.25 -3.09 -15.62
N GLU A 45 -0.02 -2.99 -14.31
CA GLU A 45 -1.23 -2.35 -13.79
C GLU A 45 -1.16 -0.81 -13.88
N PHE A 46 0.04 -0.24 -13.72
CA PHE A 46 0.28 1.21 -13.66
C PHE A 46 1.40 1.64 -14.65
N PRO A 47 1.15 1.60 -15.97
CA PRO A 47 2.19 1.77 -17.00
C PRO A 47 2.77 3.19 -17.13
N SER A 48 2.36 4.16 -16.30
CA SER A 48 2.90 5.51 -16.31
C SER A 48 3.14 6.03 -14.89
N GLU A 49 4.11 6.94 -14.75
CA GLU A 49 4.43 7.58 -13.46
C GLU A 49 3.20 8.28 -12.87
N ASP A 50 2.37 8.91 -13.70
CA ASP A 50 1.12 9.55 -13.25
C ASP A 50 0.13 8.54 -12.66
N LYS A 51 -0.03 7.38 -13.28
CA LYS A 51 -0.89 6.31 -12.75
C LYS A 51 -0.32 5.77 -11.45
N MET A 52 0.97 5.47 -11.41
CA MET A 52 1.64 4.99 -10.22
C MET A 52 1.58 6.01 -9.07
N GLY A 53 1.74 7.30 -9.33
CA GLY A 53 1.63 8.37 -8.33
C GLY A 53 0.22 8.56 -7.77
N ARG A 54 -0.81 8.22 -8.54
CA ARG A 54 -2.21 8.15 -8.07
C ARG A 54 -2.48 6.90 -7.25
N SER A 55 -1.94 5.76 -7.67
CA SER A 55 -2.18 4.46 -7.03
C SER A 55 -1.38 4.24 -5.75
N PHE A 56 -0.20 4.84 -5.63
CA PHE A 56 0.68 4.68 -4.47
C PHE A 56 0.84 5.97 -3.68
N THR A 57 0.88 5.82 -2.36
CA THR A 57 1.27 6.87 -1.43
C THR A 57 2.49 6.41 -0.65
N LEU A 58 3.49 7.29 -0.56
CA LEU A 58 4.78 7.03 0.05
C LEU A 58 4.99 7.95 1.24
N ALA A 59 5.44 7.37 2.35
CA ALA A 59 5.89 8.08 3.53
C ALA A 59 7.41 8.02 3.63
N TYR A 60 8.04 9.17 3.80
CA TYR A 60 9.48 9.32 3.98
C TYR A 60 9.80 9.87 5.37
N GLU A 61 10.85 9.35 5.99
CA GLU A 61 11.43 9.90 7.20
C GLU A 61 12.93 10.14 6.97
N ASN A 62 13.41 11.35 7.26
CA ASN A 62 14.81 11.75 7.04
C ASN A 62 15.31 11.46 5.61
N GLY A 63 14.42 11.60 4.61
CA GLY A 63 14.71 11.32 3.21
C GLY A 63 14.73 9.83 2.82
N GLN A 64 14.46 8.92 3.74
CA GLN A 64 14.38 7.48 3.50
C GLN A 64 12.92 7.01 3.44
N LEU A 65 12.61 6.07 2.54
CA LEU A 65 11.27 5.49 2.44
C LEU A 65 10.95 4.69 3.71
N ALA A 66 9.87 5.07 4.39
CA ALA A 66 9.45 4.52 5.68
C ALA A 66 8.09 3.82 5.61
N GLY A 67 7.27 4.14 4.59
CA GLY A 67 6.02 3.45 4.38
C GLY A 67 5.48 3.56 2.95
N VAL A 68 4.70 2.55 2.55
CA VAL A 68 4.06 2.42 1.25
C VAL A 68 2.64 1.88 1.42
N LEU A 69 1.69 2.51 0.75
CA LEU A 69 0.34 1.98 0.56
C LEU A 69 -0.06 2.14 -0.90
N GLY A 70 -0.45 1.05 -1.54
CA GLY A 70 -0.93 1.02 -2.92
C GLY A 70 -2.41 0.63 -3.01
N PHE A 71 -3.07 1.10 -4.06
CA PHE A 71 -4.40 0.68 -4.45
C PHE A 71 -4.40 0.19 -5.90
N ASN A 72 -4.76 -1.07 -6.12
CA ASN A 72 -5.16 -1.53 -7.44
C ASN A 72 -6.65 -1.30 -7.62
N ALA A 73 -7.01 -0.17 -8.22
CA ALA A 73 -8.38 0.33 -8.31
C ALA A 73 -9.01 0.02 -9.67
N ASP A 74 -10.16 -0.65 -9.65
CA ASP A 74 -11.05 -0.80 -10.80
C ASP A 74 -12.15 0.26 -10.69
N LEU A 75 -11.93 1.42 -11.33
CA LEU A 75 -12.86 2.55 -11.31
C LEU A 75 -14.20 2.21 -11.97
N HIS A 76 -14.24 1.24 -12.90
CA HIS A 76 -15.49 0.81 -13.52
C HIS A 76 -16.35 -0.01 -12.56
N LYS A 77 -15.72 -0.84 -11.73
CA LYS A 77 -16.42 -1.64 -10.70
C LYS A 77 -16.56 -0.92 -9.36
N GLY A 78 -15.89 0.22 -9.18
CA GLY A 78 -15.91 1.00 -7.94
C GLY A 78 -15.27 0.27 -6.76
N ASN A 79 -14.30 -0.62 -7.02
CA ASN A 79 -13.58 -1.36 -5.99
C ASN A 79 -12.06 -1.22 -6.12
N ALA A 80 -11.34 -1.41 -5.02
CA ALA A 80 -9.89 -1.43 -5.01
C ALA A 80 -9.31 -2.52 -4.10
N GLU A 81 -8.27 -3.18 -4.57
CA GLU A 81 -7.43 -4.03 -3.75
C GLU A 81 -6.39 -3.17 -3.02
N ILE A 82 -6.20 -3.44 -1.74
CA ILE A 82 -5.24 -2.75 -0.89
C ILE A 82 -3.91 -3.51 -0.93
N TRP A 83 -2.87 -2.84 -1.42
CA TRP A 83 -1.49 -3.33 -1.42
C TRP A 83 -0.72 -2.67 -0.28
N GLY A 84 -0.78 -3.28 0.91
CA GLY A 84 -0.16 -2.78 2.14
C GLY A 84 -1.16 -2.67 3.30
N PRO A 85 -0.92 -1.79 4.31
CA PRO A 85 0.20 -0.87 4.42
C PRO A 85 1.50 -1.59 4.77
N PHE A 86 2.58 -1.22 4.09
CA PHE A 86 3.94 -1.64 4.41
C PHE A 86 4.61 -0.49 5.15
N VAL A 87 4.92 -0.64 6.43
CA VAL A 87 5.51 0.42 7.27
C VAL A 87 6.62 -0.18 8.12
N LEU A 88 7.78 0.48 8.17
CA LEU A 88 8.91 0.04 8.99
C LEU A 88 8.59 0.16 10.49
N GLU A 89 8.97 -0.86 11.28
CA GLU A 89 8.62 -0.92 12.71
C GLU A 89 9.34 0.10 13.61
N SER A 90 10.46 0.67 13.15
CA SER A 90 11.35 1.51 13.96
C SER A 90 10.95 2.99 14.08
N HIS A 91 9.75 3.36 13.62
CA HIS A 91 9.37 4.77 13.43
C HIS A 91 8.07 5.13 14.17
N GLU A 92 7.51 6.32 13.92
CA GLU A 92 6.20 6.77 14.44
C GLU A 92 5.17 5.62 14.52
N ASP A 93 4.22 5.71 15.46
CA ASP A 93 3.21 4.68 15.67
C ASP A 93 2.58 4.19 14.34
N PHE A 94 2.63 2.88 14.10
CA PHE A 94 2.22 2.24 12.84
C PHE A 94 0.85 2.69 12.36
N TRP A 95 -0.10 2.86 13.30
CA TRP A 95 -1.45 3.31 12.97
C TRP A 95 -1.46 4.73 12.45
N THR A 96 -0.70 5.64 13.08
CA THR A 96 -0.58 7.03 12.63
C THR A 96 -0.07 7.11 11.20
N VAL A 97 1.01 6.41 10.88
CA VAL A 97 1.59 6.34 9.53
C VAL A 97 0.59 5.76 8.53
N SER A 98 0.03 4.61 8.85
CA SER A 98 -0.89 3.88 7.96
C SER A 98 -2.16 4.66 7.69
N LYS A 99 -2.68 5.37 8.70
CA LYS A 99 -3.88 6.21 8.55
C LYS A 99 -3.63 7.41 7.64
N GLN A 100 -2.46 8.04 7.74
CA GLN A 100 -2.10 9.14 6.85
C GLN A 100 -1.87 8.66 5.41
N LEU A 101 -1.18 7.53 5.22
CA LEU A 101 -1.05 6.87 3.91
C LEU A 101 -2.43 6.59 3.30
N TRP A 102 -3.36 6.08 4.10
CA TRP A 102 -4.74 5.80 3.69
C TRP A 102 -5.50 7.06 3.27
N ASP A 103 -5.50 8.10 4.11
CA ASP A 103 -6.29 9.32 3.85
C ASP A 103 -5.85 10.01 2.55
N ILE A 104 -4.54 10.15 2.36
CA ILE A 104 -3.96 10.72 1.14
C ILE A 104 -4.28 9.82 -0.06
N GLY A 105 -4.12 8.51 0.09
CA GLY A 105 -4.35 7.56 -1.00
C GLY A 105 -5.81 7.50 -1.46
N VAL A 106 -6.77 7.47 -0.53
CA VAL A 106 -8.20 7.50 -0.87
C VAL A 106 -8.59 8.84 -1.49
N GLN A 107 -8.00 9.95 -1.04
CA GLN A 107 -8.23 11.26 -1.66
C GLN A 107 -7.78 11.28 -3.14
N LYS A 108 -6.66 10.62 -3.49
CA LYS A 108 -6.18 10.49 -4.87
C LYS A 108 -7.14 9.73 -5.78
N LEU A 109 -7.95 8.82 -5.22
CA LEU A 109 -8.95 8.04 -5.95
C LEU A 109 -10.26 8.82 -6.22
N GLY A 110 -10.37 10.07 -5.76
CA GLY A 110 -11.45 10.97 -6.16
C GLY A 110 -12.86 10.58 -5.69
N GLY A 111 -12.99 9.64 -4.76
CA GLY A 111 -14.29 9.14 -4.29
C GLY A 111 -14.99 8.17 -5.24
N GLU A 112 -14.28 7.68 -6.27
CA GLU A 112 -14.82 6.72 -7.25
C GLU A 112 -14.88 5.28 -6.72
N ILE A 113 -14.17 5.00 -5.62
CA ILE A 113 -14.11 3.69 -4.99
C ILE A 113 -15.01 3.64 -3.76
N SER A 114 -15.90 2.65 -3.74
CA SER A 114 -16.87 2.39 -2.67
C SER A 114 -16.54 1.15 -1.86
N GLU A 115 -15.74 0.23 -2.41
CA GLU A 115 -15.34 -1.02 -1.77
C GLU A 115 -13.82 -1.18 -1.78
N PHE A 116 -13.23 -1.46 -0.62
CA PHE A 116 -11.81 -1.76 -0.50
C PHE A 116 -11.61 -3.16 0.07
N ARG A 117 -10.70 -3.93 -0.54
CA ARG A 117 -10.43 -5.32 -0.15
C ARG A 117 -8.97 -5.48 0.23
N GLY A 118 -8.73 -6.11 1.38
CA GLY A 118 -7.38 -6.45 1.82
C GLY A 118 -7.27 -7.94 2.09
N PHE A 119 -6.11 -8.52 1.76
CA PHE A 119 -5.83 -9.93 1.99
C PHE A 119 -4.54 -10.07 2.79
N TYR A 120 -4.68 -10.19 4.11
CA TYR A 120 -3.56 -10.17 5.04
C TYR A 120 -3.22 -11.56 5.56
N ASN A 121 -1.93 -11.84 5.72
CA ASN A 121 -1.49 -13.02 6.45
C ASN A 121 -2.04 -13.01 7.89
N ARG A 122 -2.32 -14.18 8.46
CA ARG A 122 -2.79 -14.30 9.85
C ARG A 122 -1.79 -13.72 10.85
N GLU A 123 -0.50 -13.81 10.55
CA GLU A 123 0.60 -13.29 11.37
C GLU A 123 0.81 -11.77 11.20
N ASN A 124 0.23 -11.16 10.15
CA ASN A 124 0.23 -9.71 9.94
C ASN A 124 -0.84 -9.04 10.81
N THR A 125 -0.62 -9.05 12.13
CA THR A 125 -1.56 -8.53 13.12
C THR A 125 -1.80 -7.03 12.96
N ARG A 126 -0.76 -6.25 12.63
CA ARG A 126 -0.86 -4.79 12.44
C ARG A 126 -1.68 -4.42 11.20
N GLY A 127 -1.45 -5.08 10.07
CA GLY A 127 -2.24 -4.88 8.84
C GLY A 127 -3.70 -5.28 9.01
N ARG A 128 -3.97 -6.39 9.71
CA ARG A 128 -5.35 -6.79 10.05
C ARG A 128 -6.02 -5.76 10.96
N MET A 129 -5.35 -5.32 12.02
CA MET A 129 -5.88 -4.27 12.91
C MET A 129 -6.11 -2.95 12.17
N PHE A 130 -5.25 -2.60 11.21
CA PHE A 130 -5.42 -1.42 10.37
C PHE A 130 -6.74 -1.49 9.60
N ILE A 131 -6.98 -2.56 8.84
CA ILE A 131 -8.20 -2.66 8.04
C ILE A 131 -9.47 -2.83 8.91
N GLU A 132 -9.37 -3.54 10.05
CA GLU A 132 -10.45 -3.65 11.04
C GLU A 132 -10.83 -2.27 11.61
N ARG A 133 -9.84 -1.42 11.92
CA ARG A 133 -10.09 -0.04 12.40
C ARG A 133 -10.65 0.89 11.32
N LEU A 134 -10.46 0.57 10.04
CA LEU A 134 -11.14 1.25 8.94
C LEU A 134 -12.60 0.77 8.75
N GLY A 135 -13.04 -0.22 9.53
CA GLY A 135 -14.42 -0.74 9.49
C GLY A 135 -14.60 -1.93 8.55
N ALA A 136 -13.52 -2.62 8.15
CA ALA A 136 -13.66 -3.79 7.29
C ALA A 136 -14.36 -4.96 8.00
N ASN A 137 -15.17 -5.66 7.22
CA ASN A 137 -15.79 -6.91 7.62
C ASN A 137 -15.00 -8.08 7.05
N LYS A 138 -14.76 -9.12 7.86
CA LYS A 138 -14.11 -10.32 7.38
C LYS A 138 -15.04 -11.09 6.44
N ILE A 139 -14.55 -11.39 5.24
CA ILE A 139 -15.23 -12.25 4.27
C ILE A 139 -14.61 -13.65 4.40
N ASN A 140 -15.45 -14.68 4.58
CA ASN A 140 -15.02 -16.08 4.72
C ASN A 140 -15.00 -16.80 3.38
#